data_AF-A0A7C8ZXQ0-F1
#
_entry.id   AF-A0A7C8ZXQ0-F1
#
_cell.length_a   1.000
_cell.length_b   1.000
_cell.length_c   1.000
_cell.angle_alpha   90.00
_cell.angle_beta   90.00
_cell.angle_gamma   90.00
#
_symmetry.space_group_name_H-M   'P 1'
#
loop_
_entity.id
_entity.type
_entity.pdbx_description
1 polymer ?
#
loop_
_entity_poly.entity_id
_entity_poly.type
_entity_poly.pdbx_seq_one_letter_code
_entity_poly.pdbx_strand_id
1 'polypeptide(L)'
;TAIKRNMEVQNYAYAKQMLDLLSSKAPPSKQEEFRSLIELCVQRGLSNKSIDPVEDPSQFCAATLSRLTTIGYDVCDLCGVRFSALSAPGCIICGMGNIKRSDSVAGPVPSPFG
;
A
#
# COMPACT_ATOMS: atom_id res chain seq x y z
N THR A 1 5.25 -7.75 -11.52
CA THR A 1 4.07 -7.16 -12.18
C THR A 1 4.02 -5.65 -12.10
N ALA A 2 4.06 -5.02 -10.91
CA ALA A 2 3.97 -3.57 -10.74
C ALA A 2 5.08 -2.77 -11.47
N ILE A 3 6.34 -3.21 -11.38
CA ILE A 3 7.48 -2.60 -12.08
C ILE A 3 7.24 -2.59 -13.59
N LYS A 4 6.91 -3.74 -14.17
CA LYS A 4 6.65 -3.90 -15.60
C LYS A 4 5.56 -2.93 -16.10
N ARG A 5 4.40 -2.87 -15.41
CA ARG A 5 3.33 -1.93 -15.77
C ARG A 5 3.78 -0.48 -15.73
N ASN A 6 4.57 -0.10 -14.72
CA ASN A 6 5.09 1.27 -14.62
C ASN A 6 6.10 1.60 -15.73
N MET A 7 6.92 0.64 -16.15
CA MET A 7 7.80 0.82 -17.31
C MET A 7 7.00 0.97 -18.63
N GLU A 8 5.89 0.26 -18.79
CA GLU A 8 5.00 0.35 -19.97
C GLU A 8 4.36 1.74 -20.10
N VAL A 9 3.92 2.34 -18.99
CA VAL A 9 3.39 3.73 -18.98
C VAL A 9 4.49 4.79 -18.82
N GLN A 10 5.77 4.40 -18.89
CA GLN A 10 6.94 5.26 -18.78
C GLN A 10 7.04 6.03 -17.43
N ASN A 11 6.54 5.44 -16.35
CA ASN A 11 6.75 5.91 -14.98
C ASN A 11 8.07 5.33 -14.44
N TYR A 12 9.20 5.73 -15.06
CA TYR A 12 10.51 5.14 -14.79
C TYR A 12 11.08 5.51 -13.42
N ALA A 13 10.68 6.64 -12.83
CA ALA A 13 11.06 6.98 -11.46
C ALA A 13 10.55 5.95 -10.45
N TYR A 14 9.26 5.60 -10.52
CA TYR A 14 8.65 4.58 -9.66
C TYR A 14 9.22 3.19 -9.92
N ALA A 15 9.35 2.82 -11.21
CA ALA A 15 9.92 1.53 -11.58
C ALA A 15 11.34 1.34 -11.02
N LYS A 16 12.19 2.38 -11.12
CA LYS A 16 13.53 2.38 -10.54
C LYS A 16 13.50 2.18 -9.01
N GLN A 17 12.69 2.96 -8.29
CA GLN A 17 12.59 2.86 -6.83
C GLN A 17 12.23 1.44 -6.37
N MET A 18 11.29 0.80 -7.07
CA MET A 18 10.90 -0.57 -6.76
C MET A 18 11.97 -1.60 -7.14
N LEU A 19 12.72 -1.38 -8.23
CA LEU A 19 13.87 -2.21 -8.60
C LEU A 19 15.02 -2.09 -7.59
N ASP A 20 15.32 -0.89 -7.08
CA ASP A 20 16.30 -0.68 -6.02
C ASP A 20 15.90 -1.45 -4.75
N LEU A 21 14.63 -1.39 -4.36
CA LEU A 21 14.11 -2.16 -3.23
C LEU A 21 14.28 -3.67 -3.44
N LEU A 22 13.88 -4.20 -4.61
CA LEU A 22 14.05 -5.62 -4.91
C LEU A 22 15.52 -6.03 -4.91
N SER A 23 16.39 -5.22 -5.52
CA SER A 23 17.83 -5.46 -5.54
C SER A 23 18.42 -5.57 -4.12
N SER A 24 17.96 -4.72 -3.19
CA SER A 24 18.39 -4.76 -1.78
C SER A 24 17.99 -6.03 -1.02
N LYS A 25 17.00 -6.78 -1.50
CA LYS A 25 16.46 -8.00 -0.87
C LYS A 25 16.77 -9.28 -1.66
N ALA A 26 17.28 -9.14 -2.88
CA ALA A 26 17.47 -10.26 -3.79
C ALA A 26 18.81 -10.97 -3.58
N PRO A 27 18.88 -12.29 -3.90
CA PRO A 27 20.15 -13.00 -3.94
C PRO A 27 21.07 -12.45 -5.04
N PRO A 28 22.40 -12.62 -4.93
CA PRO A 28 23.37 -12.02 -5.87
C PRO A 28 23.08 -12.30 -7.34
N SER A 29 22.67 -13.53 -7.68
CA SER A 29 22.36 -13.95 -9.05
C SER A 29 21.24 -13.13 -9.71
N LYS A 30 20.32 -12.54 -8.92
CA LYS A 30 19.21 -11.72 -9.39
C LYS A 30 19.53 -10.22 -9.38
N GLN A 31 20.51 -9.79 -8.60
CA GLN A 31 20.88 -8.37 -8.48
C GLN A 31 21.44 -7.81 -9.78
N GLU A 32 22.19 -8.61 -10.55
CA GLU A 32 22.74 -8.17 -11.83
C GLU A 32 21.64 -7.91 -12.87
N GLU A 33 20.63 -8.78 -12.95
CA GLU A 33 19.45 -8.56 -13.79
C GLU A 33 18.70 -7.27 -13.39
N PHE A 34 18.53 -7.01 -12.09
CA PHE A 34 17.89 -5.79 -11.61
C PHE A 34 18.73 -4.54 -11.89
N ARG A 35 20.05 -4.62 -11.81
CA ARG A 35 20.96 -3.50 -12.12
C ARG A 35 20.79 -3.02 -13.56
N SER A 36 20.75 -3.95 -14.52
CA SER A 36 20.52 -3.62 -15.93
C SER A 36 19.16 -2.93 -16.15
N LEU A 37 18.12 -3.35 -15.44
CA LEU A 37 16.79 -2.71 -15.50
C LEU A 37 16.77 -1.33 -14.84
N ILE A 38 17.54 -1.12 -13.78
CA ILE A 38 17.71 0.19 -13.12
C ILE A 38 18.38 1.17 -14.07
N GLU A 39 19.47 0.77 -14.72
CA GLU A 39 20.18 1.59 -15.71
C GLU A 39 19.26 1.98 -16.88
N LEU A 40 18.46 1.04 -17.36
CA LEU A 40 17.45 1.31 -18.38
C LEU A 40 16.46 2.41 -17.92
N CYS A 41 15.99 2.37 -16.67
CA CYS A 41 15.10 3.40 -16.14
C CYS A 41 15.78 4.78 -16.11
N VAL A 42 17.06 4.84 -15.74
CA VAL A 42 17.85 6.08 -15.73
C VAL A 42 18.01 6.64 -17.14
N GLN A 43 18.39 5.78 -18.10
CA GLN A 43 18.59 6.18 -19.51
C GLN A 43 17.31 6.70 -20.17
N ARG A 44 16.14 6.18 -19.78
CA ARG A 44 14.84 6.61 -20.32
C ARG A 44 14.28 7.87 -19.65
N GLY A 45 14.96 8.39 -18.64
CA GLY A 45 14.57 9.59 -17.88
C GLY A 45 13.61 9.26 -16.74
N LEU A 46 13.97 9.69 -15.53
CA LEU A 46 13.23 9.42 -14.29
C LEU A 46 12.00 10.33 -14.14
N SER A 47 11.07 10.26 -15.09
CA SER A 47 9.76 10.89 -14.95
C SER A 47 8.91 10.12 -13.96
N ASN A 48 8.34 10.83 -12.98
CA ASN A 48 7.28 10.30 -12.12
C ASN A 48 5.93 10.81 -12.65
N LYS A 49 5.08 9.88 -13.09
CA LYS A 49 3.73 10.20 -13.59
C LYS A 49 2.64 10.03 -12.53
N SER A 50 3.01 9.67 -11.29
CA SER A 50 2.08 9.60 -10.17
C SER A 50 1.71 11.00 -9.69
N ILE A 51 0.41 11.24 -9.53
CA ILE A 51 -0.15 12.46 -8.92
C ILE A 51 -0.28 12.26 -7.40
N ASP A 52 -0.41 11.01 -6.97
CA ASP A 52 -0.63 10.66 -5.57
C ASP A 52 0.68 10.68 -4.76
N PRO A 53 0.61 11.09 -3.48
CA PRO A 53 1.73 11.01 -2.56
C PRO A 53 2.17 9.56 -2.37
N VAL A 54 3.40 9.36 -1.85
CA VAL A 54 3.97 8.03 -1.59
C VAL A 54 2.92 7.10 -0.95
N GLU A 55 2.70 5.95 -1.58
CA GLU A 55 1.72 4.96 -1.15
C GLU A 55 2.21 4.29 0.13
N ASP A 56 1.46 4.42 1.24
CA ASP A 56 1.66 3.56 2.40
C ASP A 56 0.85 2.26 2.16
N PRO A 57 1.50 1.10 2.01
CA PRO A 57 0.82 -0.16 1.71
C PRO A 57 -0.13 -0.61 2.83
N SER A 58 -0.05 0.00 4.02
CA SER A 58 -0.92 -0.29 5.16
C SER A 58 -2.24 0.50 5.11
N GLN A 59 -2.39 1.47 4.20
CA GLN A 59 -3.55 2.35 4.11
C GLN A 59 -4.44 2.02 2.90
N PHE A 60 -4.76 0.74 2.69
CA PHE A 60 -5.68 0.33 1.61
C PHE A 60 -6.95 -0.33 2.15
N CYS A 61 -8.08 0.00 1.53
CA CYS A 61 -9.35 -0.64 1.76
C CYS A 61 -9.34 -2.01 1.10
N ALA A 62 -9.56 -3.08 1.86
CA ALA A 62 -9.56 -4.44 1.33
C ALA A 62 -10.74 -4.73 0.39
N ALA A 63 -11.79 -3.90 0.41
CA ALA A 63 -12.94 -4.04 -0.49
C ALA A 63 -12.75 -3.30 -1.82
N THR A 64 -12.23 -2.07 -1.79
CA THR A 64 -12.18 -1.18 -2.97
C THR A 64 -10.78 -1.03 -3.55
N LEU A 65 -9.74 -1.50 -2.84
CA LEU A 65 -8.33 -1.24 -3.13
C LEU A 65 -7.97 0.26 -3.23
N SER A 66 -8.86 1.13 -2.74
CA SER A 66 -8.60 2.57 -2.66
C SER A 66 -7.82 2.90 -1.39
N ARG A 67 -7.14 4.05 -1.41
CA ARG A 67 -6.46 4.57 -0.22
C ARG A 67 -7.47 4.83 0.90
N LEU A 68 -7.11 4.45 2.12
CA LEU A 68 -7.84 4.78 3.33
C LEU A 68 -7.36 6.12 3.87
N THR A 69 -8.29 6.86 4.44
CA THR A 69 -7.98 7.97 5.31
C THR A 69 -7.32 7.46 6.59
N THR A 70 -6.42 8.25 7.17
CA THR A 70 -5.73 7.90 8.43
C THR A 70 -6.69 7.71 9.61
N ILE A 71 -7.92 8.24 9.51
CA ILE A 71 -8.97 8.14 10.51
C ILE A 71 -10.28 7.66 9.86
N GLY A 72 -11.15 7.01 10.65
CA GLY A 72 -12.52 6.70 10.23
C GLY A 72 -12.65 5.49 9.31
N TYR A 73 -11.70 4.55 9.33
CA TYR A 73 -11.81 3.26 8.65
C TYR A 73 -12.34 2.18 9.60
N ASP A 74 -12.88 1.09 9.05
CA ASP A 74 -13.22 -0.10 9.81
C ASP A 74 -12.09 -1.13 9.76
N VAL A 75 -12.00 -1.97 10.78
CA VAL A 75 -10.98 -3.02 10.93
C VAL A 75 -11.66 -4.33 11.31
N CYS A 76 -11.25 -5.42 10.67
CA CYS A 76 -11.59 -6.77 11.10
C CYS A 76 -10.82 -7.12 12.37
N ASP A 77 -11.52 -7.49 13.44
CA ASP A 77 -10.89 -7.83 14.73
C ASP A 77 -10.14 -9.18 14.72
N LEU A 78 -10.30 -9.98 13.66
CA LEU A 78 -9.62 -11.27 13.51
C LEU A 78 -8.39 -11.20 12.60
N CYS A 79 -8.54 -10.69 11.37
CA CYS A 79 -7.44 -10.66 10.39
C CYS A 79 -6.83 -9.27 10.17
N GLY A 80 -7.32 -8.24 10.87
CA GLY A 80 -6.74 -6.88 10.85
C GLY A 80 -6.91 -6.12 9.54
N VAL A 81 -7.60 -6.67 8.55
CA VAL A 81 -7.87 -5.98 7.28
C VAL A 81 -8.74 -4.75 7.49
N ARG A 82 -8.54 -3.72 6.68
CA ARG A 82 -9.14 -2.41 6.84
C ARG A 82 -10.14 -2.09 5.72
N PHE A 83 -11.16 -1.29 6.01
CA PHE A 83 -12.20 -0.90 5.06
C PHE A 83 -12.58 0.58 5.21
N SER A 84 -12.98 1.24 4.12
CA SER A 84 -13.32 2.68 4.13
C SER A 84 -14.65 2.99 4.83
N ALA A 85 -15.61 2.08 4.74
CA ALA A 85 -16.84 1.99 5.52
C ALA A 85 -17.57 0.75 4.99
N LEU A 86 -17.49 -0.38 5.70
CA LEU A 86 -18.06 -1.64 5.24
C LEU A 86 -19.30 -2.00 6.07
N SER A 87 -20.47 -1.84 5.46
CA SER A 87 -21.72 -2.35 6.02
C SER A 87 -21.93 -3.81 5.60
N ALA A 88 -21.12 -4.72 6.18
CA ALA A 88 -21.25 -6.15 5.99
C ALA A 88 -21.46 -6.85 7.34
N PRO A 89 -22.24 -7.94 7.41
CA PRO A 89 -22.48 -8.67 8.65
C PRO A 89 -21.23 -9.38 9.21
N GLY A 90 -20.16 -9.44 8.43
CA GLY A 90 -18.87 -10.01 8.83
C GLY A 90 -17.78 -9.63 7.83
N CYS A 91 -16.53 -9.95 8.17
CA CYS A 91 -15.40 -9.64 7.31
C CYS A 91 -15.44 -10.42 6.00
N ILE A 92 -15.54 -9.71 4.87
CA ILE A 92 -15.56 -10.31 3.53
C ILE A 92 -14.25 -11.01 3.13
N ILE A 93 -13.17 -10.81 3.91
CA ILE A 93 -11.86 -11.40 3.62
C ILE A 93 -11.67 -12.73 4.36
N CYS A 94 -11.90 -12.77 5.67
CA CYS A 94 -11.73 -14.00 6.46
C CYS A 94 -13.04 -14.76 6.72
N GLY A 95 -14.19 -14.16 6.44
CA GLY A 95 -15.52 -14.76 6.63
C GLY A 95 -15.98 -14.93 8.08
N MET A 96 -15.10 -14.71 9.06
CA MET A 96 -15.36 -15.03 10.48
C MET A 96 -15.26 -13.84 11.43
N GLY A 97 -14.41 -12.85 11.11
CA GLY A 97 -14.16 -11.72 11.99
C GLY A 97 -15.26 -10.67 11.94
N ASN A 98 -15.40 -9.92 13.04
CA ASN A 98 -16.33 -8.80 13.11
C ASN A 98 -15.64 -7.52 12.63
N ILE A 99 -16.42 -6.66 11.99
CA ILE A 99 -15.95 -5.36 11.53
C ILE A 99 -16.23 -4.33 12.61
N LYS A 100 -15.18 -3.67 13.10
CA LYS A 100 -15.26 -2.62 14.13
C LYS A 100 -14.67 -1.33 13.59
N ARG A 101 -15.24 -0.21 14.00
CA ARG A 101 -14.77 1.11 13.57
C ARG A 101 -13.45 1.45 14.30
N SER A 102 -12.47 2.02 13.60
CA SER A 102 -11.13 2.28 14.14
C SER A 102 -11.12 3.20 15.36
N ASP A 103 -12.07 4.15 15.43
CA ASP A 103 -12.31 5.04 16.56
C ASP A 103 -12.90 4.32 17.79
N SER A 104 -13.62 3.21 17.60
CA SER A 104 -14.14 2.39 18.72
C SER A 104 -13.06 1.62 19.49
N VAL A 105 -11.84 1.53 18.93
CA VAL A 105 -10.69 0.88 19.59
C VAL A 105 -9.99 1.83 20.57
N ALA A 106 -10.16 3.15 20.40
CA ALA A 106 -9.68 4.12 21.38
C ALA A 106 -10.66 4.14 22.56
N GLY A 107 -10.23 3.60 23.70
CA GLY A 107 -10.95 3.80 24.97
C GLY A 107 -11.16 5.29 25.26
N PRO A 108 -12.05 5.66 26.20
CA PRO A 108 -12.38 7.05 26.48
C PRO A 108 -11.11 7.87 26.70
N VAL A 109 -10.82 8.76 25.75
CA VAL A 109 -9.73 9.71 25.85
C VAL A 109 -10.19 10.77 26.85
N PRO A 110 -9.47 10.99 27.97
CA PRO A 110 -9.85 12.03 28.91
C PRO A 110 -9.89 13.37 28.19
N SER A 111 -11.04 14.04 28.28
CA SER A 111 -11.21 15.37 27.68
C SER A 111 -10.24 16.34 28.37
N PRO A 112 -9.49 17.17 27.62
CA PRO A 112 -8.65 18.20 28.23
C PRO A 112 -9.48 19.29 28.94
N PHE A 113 -10.81 19.27 28.83
CA PHE A 113 -11.70 20.28 29.38
C PHE A 113 -12.45 19.88 30.66
N GLY A 114 -12.31 18.65 31.16
CA GLY A 114 -12.96 18.21 32.40
C GLY A 114 -14.46 17.98 32.25
#